data_AF-A0A931PGH6-F1
#
_entry.id   AF-A0A931PGH6-F1
#
_cell.length_a   1.000
_cell.length_b   1.000
_cell.length_c   1.000
_cell.angle_alpha   90.00
_cell.angle_beta   90.00
_cell.angle_gamma   90.00
#
_symmetry.space_group_name_H-M   'P 1'
#
loop_
_entity.id
_entity.type
_entity.pdbx_description
1 polymer ?
#
loop_
_entity_poly.entity_id
_entity_poly.type
_entity_poly.pdbx_seq_one_letter_code
_entity_poly.pdbx_strand_id
1 'polypeptide(L)'
;MRRGMRGPGLVVGAVVGLGLTLTACGGSSPSDTAQSLIARASSAASVAESAASANAGESSAPAVGGDLDCSGITKDVTAKFIVFTQVLAGAGSKDAVDGLRSGQLTSYTPDGMDEVLAKLEVLRGHPATGFGDPGASIDYFTQVNKLMRAMIEADSVSQAQIDAYTAATGSPAQVIGKQLPINAALSQYCKF
;
A
#
# COMPACT_ATOMS: atom_id res chain seq x y z
N MET A 1 5.60 -71.42 16.09
CA MET A 1 5.03 -70.91 14.81
C MET A 1 5.85 -69.68 14.42
N ARG A 2 6.81 -69.78 13.48
CA ARG A 2 6.80 -69.17 12.11
C ARG A 2 6.21 -67.74 12.12
N ARG A 3 6.88 -66.64 11.76
CA ARG A 3 7.87 -66.26 10.70
C ARG A 3 8.76 -65.14 11.29
N GLY A 4 10.01 -64.84 10.90
CA GLY A 4 10.75 -65.09 9.66
C GLY A 4 10.90 -63.80 8.84
N MET A 5 12.15 -63.44 8.51
CA MET A 5 12.67 -62.50 7.46
C MET A 5 13.18 -61.14 7.96
N ARG A 6 14.51 -60.89 7.98
CA ARG A 6 15.40 -60.41 6.87
C ARG A 6 15.07 -58.95 6.52
N GLY A 7 15.98 -57.96 6.46
CA GLY A 7 17.43 -57.90 6.37
C GLY A 7 17.85 -56.44 6.06
N PRO A 8 19.15 -56.17 5.78
CA PRO A 8 19.83 -54.89 5.93
C PRO A 8 19.83 -54.00 4.68
N GLY A 9 20.27 -52.74 4.79
CA GLY A 9 20.51 -51.88 3.63
C GLY A 9 21.06 -50.50 3.97
N LEU A 10 22.39 -50.41 4.05
CA LEU A 10 23.17 -49.18 4.06
C LEU A 10 23.38 -48.78 2.60
N VAL A 11 23.00 -47.56 2.19
CA VAL A 11 23.40 -47.00 0.89
C VAL A 11 24.02 -45.63 1.10
N VAL A 12 25.31 -45.60 0.78
CA VAL A 12 26.21 -44.46 0.60
C VAL A 12 25.96 -43.84 -0.78
N GLY A 13 26.09 -42.52 -0.89
CA GLY A 13 26.30 -41.80 -2.15
C GLY A 13 25.22 -40.75 -2.45
N ALA A 14 25.50 -39.51 -2.83
CA ALA A 14 26.73 -38.93 -3.31
C ALA A 14 26.83 -37.44 -2.90
N VAL A 15 27.98 -37.07 -2.33
CA VAL A 15 28.46 -35.69 -2.24
C VAL A 15 29.28 -35.44 -3.51
N VAL A 16 28.66 -34.83 -4.52
CA VAL A 16 29.32 -34.22 -5.69
C VAL A 16 28.39 -33.06 -6.06
N GLY A 17 28.71 -31.81 -5.76
CA GLY A 17 29.78 -31.07 -6.43
C GLY A 17 29.17 -30.30 -7.60
N LEU A 18 28.47 -29.19 -7.31
CA LEU A 18 28.16 -28.18 -8.33
C LEU A 18 28.87 -26.88 -7.93
N GLY A 19 29.80 -26.47 -8.78
CA GLY A 19 30.81 -25.47 -8.52
C GLY A 19 30.24 -24.11 -8.12
N LEU A 20 30.69 -23.65 -6.96
CA LEU A 20 30.81 -22.24 -6.63
C LEU A 20 31.92 -21.64 -7.52
N THR A 21 31.54 -21.13 -8.70
CA THR A 21 32.34 -20.07 -9.32
C THR A 21 32.03 -18.78 -8.58
N LEU A 22 32.86 -18.46 -7.58
CA LEU A 22 33.02 -17.12 -7.05
C LEU A 22 33.57 -16.23 -8.17
N THR A 23 32.68 -15.53 -8.87
CA THR A 23 33.05 -14.22 -9.42
C THR A 23 32.54 -13.18 -8.45
N ALA A 24 33.51 -12.55 -7.78
CA ALA A 24 33.31 -11.54 -6.78
C ALA A 24 32.41 -10.39 -7.28
N CYS A 25 31.39 -10.07 -6.49
CA CYS A 25 31.03 -8.69 -6.20
C CYS A 25 30.59 -8.64 -4.72
N GLY A 26 31.03 -7.59 -4.04
CA GLY A 26 31.17 -7.53 -2.59
C GLY A 26 29.89 -7.78 -1.80
N GLY A 27 30.06 -8.37 -0.62
CA GLY A 27 29.01 -8.54 0.36
C GLY A 27 28.55 -7.20 0.95
N SER A 28 27.31 -7.18 1.43
CA SER A 28 26.83 -6.25 2.45
C SER A 28 25.66 -6.90 3.18
N SER A 29 25.67 -6.76 4.49
CA SER A 29 24.76 -7.34 5.47
C SER A 29 23.28 -7.01 5.19
N PRO A 30 22.32 -7.83 5.69
CA PRO A 30 20.88 -7.63 5.49
C PRO A 30 20.28 -6.35 6.14
N SER A 31 21.12 -5.45 6.66
CA SER A 31 20.69 -4.17 7.25
C SER A 31 20.71 -2.99 6.27
N ASP A 32 21.37 -3.10 5.11
CA ASP A 32 21.50 -2.00 4.14
C ASP A 32 20.35 -1.94 3.12
N THR A 33 19.62 -3.04 2.91
CA THR A 33 18.51 -3.07 1.93
C THR A 33 17.33 -2.17 2.36
N ALA A 34 17.11 -2.04 3.67
CA ALA A 34 16.06 -1.15 4.19
C ALA A 34 16.42 0.34 4.01
N GLN A 35 17.69 0.71 4.14
CA GLN A 35 18.15 2.08 3.88
C GLN A 35 18.21 2.42 2.38
N SER A 36 18.47 1.43 1.52
CA SER A 36 18.44 1.58 0.07
C SER A 36 17.05 1.94 -0.47
N LEU A 37 15.98 1.40 0.12
CA LEU A 37 14.60 1.74 -0.27
C LEU A 37 14.20 3.15 0.15
N ILE A 38 14.65 3.62 1.33
CA ILE A 38 14.40 4.99 1.81
C ILE A 38 15.21 6.01 0.99
N ALA A 39 16.44 5.67 0.60
CA ALA A 39 17.26 6.50 -0.28
C ALA A 39 16.71 6.59 -1.72
N ARG A 40 16.18 5.49 -2.28
CA ARG A 40 15.55 5.49 -3.61
C ARG A 40 14.20 6.21 -3.67
N ALA A 41 13.43 6.19 -2.58
CA ALA A 41 12.23 7.02 -2.45
C ALA A 41 12.56 8.52 -2.51
N SER A 42 13.74 8.91 -1.99
CA SER A 42 14.22 10.30 -2.02
C SER A 42 14.72 10.72 -3.41
N SER A 43 15.21 9.79 -4.24
CA SER A 43 15.67 10.09 -5.62
C SER A 43 14.55 10.09 -6.66
N ALA A 44 13.39 9.52 -6.35
CA ALA A 44 12.20 9.60 -7.20
C ALA A 44 11.48 10.96 -7.09
N ALA A 45 11.73 11.72 -6.01
CA ALA A 45 11.19 13.07 -5.83
C ALA A 45 11.89 14.12 -6.72
N SER A 46 13.07 13.82 -7.27
CA SER A 46 13.91 14.77 -8.02
C SER A 46 13.77 14.72 -9.55
N VAL A 47 12.75 14.02 -10.10
CA VAL A 47 12.52 13.94 -11.56
C VAL A 47 11.20 14.58 -12.00
N ALA A 48 10.50 15.28 -11.09
CA ALA A 48 9.28 16.04 -11.42
C ALA A 48 9.56 17.50 -11.85
N GLU A 49 10.76 17.79 -12.36
CA GLU A 49 11.18 19.14 -12.75
C GLU A 49 11.54 19.19 -14.23
N SER A 50 10.54 19.06 -15.12
CA SER A 50 10.61 19.50 -16.54
C SER A 50 9.24 19.41 -17.21
N ALA A 51 8.35 20.33 -16.86
CA ALA A 51 7.24 20.76 -17.71
C ALA A 51 6.68 22.10 -17.20
N ALA A 52 7.50 23.15 -17.20
CA ALA A 52 7.02 24.52 -16.95
C ALA A 52 7.57 25.44 -18.05
N SER A 53 6.79 25.60 -19.13
CA SER A 53 6.89 26.79 -19.96
C SER A 53 5.54 27.10 -20.61
N ALA A 54 5.11 28.35 -20.38
CA ALA A 54 4.08 29.12 -21.09
C ALA A 54 2.61 28.72 -20.95
N ASN A 55 1.96 29.18 -19.87
CA ASN A 55 0.89 30.20 -19.97
C ASN A 55 0.52 30.70 -18.57
N ALA A 56 0.95 31.92 -18.25
CA ALA A 56 0.41 32.70 -17.15
C ALA A 56 -1.00 33.19 -17.55
N GLY A 57 -1.96 32.28 -17.49
CA GLY A 57 -3.37 32.61 -17.36
C GLY A 57 -3.70 32.51 -15.89
N GLU A 58 -4.05 33.62 -15.28
CA GLU A 58 -4.55 33.73 -13.91
C GLU A 58 -5.85 32.91 -13.81
N SER A 59 -5.71 31.59 -13.67
CA SER A 59 -6.84 30.71 -13.41
C SER A 59 -7.18 30.92 -11.95
N SER A 60 -8.14 31.82 -11.72
CA SER A 60 -8.85 31.93 -10.46
C SER A 60 -9.47 30.57 -10.18
N ALA A 61 -8.74 29.70 -9.48
CA ALA A 61 -9.33 28.57 -8.80
C ALA A 61 -10.49 29.17 -7.98
N PRO A 62 -11.73 28.66 -8.12
CA PRO A 62 -12.81 29.15 -7.29
C PRO A 62 -12.31 29.01 -5.85
N ALA A 63 -12.23 30.15 -5.14
CA ALA A 63 -12.07 30.11 -3.72
C ALA A 63 -13.30 29.38 -3.21
N VAL A 64 -13.16 28.09 -2.93
CA VAL A 64 -14.16 27.33 -2.18
C VAL A 64 -14.04 27.87 -0.76
N GLY A 65 -14.59 29.06 -0.58
CA GLY A 65 -14.65 29.82 0.65
C GLY A 65 -15.83 29.28 1.44
N GLY A 66 -15.54 28.28 2.25
CA GLY A 66 -16.36 27.82 3.35
C GLY A 66 -15.43 27.25 4.40
N ASP A 67 -15.64 27.58 5.67
CA ASP A 67 -14.96 26.87 6.75
C ASP A 67 -15.39 25.40 6.65
N LEU A 68 -14.41 24.53 6.39
CA LEU A 68 -14.61 23.10 6.26
C LEU A 68 -14.91 22.54 7.66
N ASP A 69 -16.02 21.83 7.83
CA ASP A 69 -16.35 21.23 9.12
C ASP A 69 -15.49 19.98 9.37
N CYS A 70 -14.29 20.21 9.87
CA CYS A 70 -13.34 19.16 10.22
C CYS A 70 -13.61 18.53 11.60
N SER A 71 -14.71 18.86 12.28
CA SER A 71 -14.98 18.36 13.65
C SER A 71 -15.04 16.83 13.73
N GLY A 72 -15.45 16.17 12.63
CA GLY A 72 -15.51 14.71 12.52
C GLY A 72 -14.17 14.04 12.23
N ILE A 73 -13.15 14.80 11.83
CA ILE A 73 -11.81 14.29 11.51
C ILE A 73 -10.93 14.49 12.74
N THR A 74 -10.56 13.39 13.39
CA THR A 74 -9.69 13.42 14.57
C THR A 74 -8.30 12.89 14.22
N LYS A 75 -7.32 13.08 15.13
CA LYS A 75 -5.98 12.48 14.98
C LYS A 75 -6.04 10.95 14.82
N ASP A 76 -7.01 10.29 15.46
CA ASP A 76 -7.25 8.85 15.29
C ASP A 76 -7.74 8.51 13.88
N VAL A 77 -8.65 9.30 13.31
CA VAL A 77 -9.14 9.11 11.93
C VAL A 77 -7.99 9.27 10.93
N THR A 78 -7.16 10.31 11.09
CA THR A 78 -5.98 10.52 10.24
C THR A 78 -4.96 9.40 10.39
N ALA A 79 -4.69 8.94 11.62
CA ALA A 79 -3.75 7.86 11.87
C ALA A 79 -4.25 6.53 11.28
N LYS A 80 -5.54 6.19 11.47
CA LYS A 80 -6.16 5.03 10.86
C LYS A 80 -6.09 5.09 9.34
N PHE A 81 -6.40 6.23 8.74
CA PHE A 81 -6.26 6.41 7.30
C PHE A 81 -4.82 6.09 6.84
N ILE A 82 -3.80 6.68 7.47
CA ILE A 82 -2.39 6.42 7.14
C ILE A 82 -2.01 4.94 7.28
N VAL A 83 -2.47 4.26 8.33
CA VAL A 83 -2.15 2.84 8.55
C VAL A 83 -2.90 1.96 7.54
N PHE A 84 -4.17 2.26 7.28
CA PHE A 84 -5.00 1.46 6.38
C PHE A 84 -4.53 1.58 4.93
N THR A 85 -4.10 2.76 4.47
CA THR A 85 -3.51 2.91 3.13
C THR A 85 -2.22 2.11 2.98
N GLN A 86 -1.38 2.03 4.03
CA GLN A 86 -0.17 1.19 4.01
C GLN A 86 -0.51 -0.30 3.97
N VAL A 87 -1.53 -0.73 4.73
CA VAL A 87 -2.03 -2.11 4.65
C VAL A 87 -2.51 -2.44 3.25
N LEU A 88 -3.34 -1.58 2.66
CA LEU A 88 -3.83 -1.76 1.28
C LEU A 88 -2.67 -1.78 0.26
N ALA A 89 -1.66 -0.94 0.43
CA ALA A 89 -0.47 -0.94 -0.44
C ALA A 89 0.30 -2.27 -0.40
N GLY A 90 0.26 -3.00 0.72
CA GLY A 90 0.96 -4.28 0.91
C GLY A 90 0.14 -5.53 0.57
N ALA A 91 -1.17 -5.39 0.32
CA ALA A 91 -2.08 -6.54 0.27
C ALA A 91 -2.21 -7.22 -1.11
N GLY A 92 -1.23 -7.06 -1.98
CA GLY A 92 -1.19 -7.62 -3.34
C GLY A 92 -0.82 -9.10 -3.43
N SER A 93 -0.92 -9.86 -2.33
CA SER A 93 -0.59 -11.28 -2.29
C SER A 93 -1.57 -12.07 -1.42
N LYS A 94 -1.69 -13.37 -1.69
CA LYS A 94 -2.56 -14.26 -0.92
C LYS A 94 -2.17 -14.29 0.56
N ASP A 95 -0.88 -14.41 0.87
CA ASP A 95 -0.37 -14.44 2.24
C ASP A 95 -0.71 -13.15 3.01
N ALA A 96 -0.65 -12.00 2.34
CA ALA A 96 -1.03 -10.73 2.96
C ALA A 96 -2.53 -10.69 3.30
N VAL A 97 -3.39 -11.17 2.40
CA VAL A 97 -4.83 -11.25 2.66
C VAL A 97 -5.15 -12.27 3.77
N ASP A 98 -4.47 -13.42 3.79
CA ASP A 98 -4.64 -14.42 4.86
C ASP A 98 -4.16 -13.87 6.23
N GLY A 99 -3.11 -13.05 6.24
CA GLY A 99 -2.66 -12.28 7.41
C GLY A 99 -3.71 -11.27 7.91
N LEU A 100 -4.43 -10.61 6.99
CA LEU A 100 -5.54 -9.71 7.34
C LEU A 100 -6.73 -10.47 7.93
N ARG A 101 -7.12 -11.59 7.31
CA ARG A 101 -8.23 -12.44 7.80
C ARG A 101 -7.99 -13.01 9.18
N SER A 102 -6.74 -13.40 9.47
CA SER A 102 -6.36 -13.95 10.78
C SER A 102 -6.25 -12.89 11.88
N GLY A 103 -6.47 -11.61 11.56
CA GLY A 103 -6.39 -10.51 12.52
C GLY A 103 -4.96 -10.20 12.99
N GLN A 104 -3.93 -10.72 12.29
CA GLN A 104 -2.53 -10.42 12.63
C GLN A 104 -2.18 -8.94 12.41
N LEU A 105 -2.93 -8.25 11.54
CA LEU A 105 -2.84 -6.81 11.32
C LEU A 105 -4.01 -6.14 12.05
N THR A 106 -3.83 -5.96 13.36
CA THR A 106 -4.90 -5.81 14.38
C THR A 106 -5.82 -4.59 14.27
N SER A 107 -5.61 -3.67 13.32
CA SER A 107 -6.42 -2.45 13.23
C SER A 107 -7.20 -2.29 11.93
N TYR A 108 -6.74 -2.88 10.82
CA TYR A 108 -7.43 -2.74 9.54
C TYR A 108 -8.66 -3.66 9.49
N THR A 109 -9.80 -3.06 9.19
CA THR A 109 -10.99 -3.77 8.74
C THR A 109 -11.58 -3.01 7.55
N PRO A 110 -12.24 -3.69 6.59
CA PRO A 110 -12.94 -2.99 5.53
C PRO A 110 -13.98 -1.98 6.05
N ASP A 111 -14.73 -2.34 7.10
CA ASP A 111 -15.71 -1.44 7.73
C ASP A 111 -15.05 -0.21 8.35
N GLY A 112 -13.94 -0.40 9.08
CA GLY A 112 -13.20 0.71 9.66
C GLY A 112 -12.62 1.65 8.61
N MET A 113 -12.20 1.13 7.44
CA MET A 113 -11.76 1.97 6.34
C MET A 113 -12.92 2.74 5.70
N ASP A 114 -14.10 2.12 5.55
CA ASP A 114 -15.30 2.82 5.07
C ASP A 114 -15.71 3.96 6.01
N GLU A 115 -15.65 3.74 7.33
CA GLU A 115 -15.90 4.79 8.34
C GLU A 115 -14.90 5.95 8.24
N VAL A 116 -13.62 5.65 8.05
CA VAL A 116 -12.57 6.65 7.86
C VAL A 116 -12.82 7.44 6.58
N LEU A 117 -13.10 6.78 5.46
CA LEU A 117 -13.36 7.43 4.17
C LEU A 117 -14.61 8.32 4.21
N ALA A 118 -15.68 7.86 4.87
CA ALA A 118 -16.89 8.65 5.06
C ALA A 118 -16.63 9.96 5.82
N LYS A 119 -15.72 9.95 6.80
CA LYS A 119 -15.30 11.18 7.52
C LYS A 119 -14.44 12.10 6.66
N LEU A 120 -13.68 11.54 5.71
CA LEU A 120 -12.82 12.31 4.82
C LEU A 120 -13.59 12.94 3.64
N GLU A 121 -14.83 12.52 3.37
CA GLU A 121 -15.68 13.08 2.30
C GLU A 121 -15.87 14.59 2.40
N VAL A 122 -15.77 15.18 3.60
CA VAL A 122 -15.83 16.64 3.78
C VAL A 122 -14.72 17.38 3.01
N LEU A 123 -13.62 16.70 2.67
CA LEU A 123 -12.52 17.25 1.87
C LEU A 123 -12.84 17.30 0.37
N ARG A 124 -13.87 16.60 -0.11
CA ARG A 124 -14.22 16.57 -1.54
C ARG A 124 -14.47 18.00 -2.05
N GLY A 125 -13.91 18.32 -3.21
CA GLY A 125 -14.02 19.66 -3.80
C GLY A 125 -13.09 20.71 -3.17
N HIS A 126 -12.21 20.33 -2.24
CA HIS A 126 -11.25 21.22 -1.59
C HIS A 126 -9.81 20.77 -1.88
N PRO A 127 -9.32 20.96 -3.11
CA PRO A 127 -7.98 20.54 -3.49
C PRO A 127 -6.91 21.42 -2.85
N ALA A 128 -5.89 20.78 -2.27
CA ALA A 128 -4.67 21.49 -1.89
C ALA A 128 -3.82 21.78 -3.13
N THR A 129 -3.26 22.99 -3.21
CA THR A 129 -2.52 23.47 -4.37
C THR A 129 -1.35 22.55 -4.71
N GLY A 130 -1.32 22.03 -5.93
CA GLY A 130 -0.24 21.19 -6.44
C GLY A 130 -0.32 19.70 -6.07
N PHE A 131 -1.31 19.26 -5.30
CA PHE A 131 -1.44 17.86 -4.88
C PHE A 131 -2.55 17.10 -5.60
N GLY A 132 -3.49 17.78 -6.26
CA GLY A 132 -4.62 17.16 -6.95
C GLY A 132 -5.90 17.13 -6.11
N ASP A 133 -6.91 16.38 -6.57
CA ASP A 133 -8.22 16.33 -5.92
C ASP A 133 -8.28 15.24 -4.82
N PRO A 134 -8.59 15.61 -3.55
CA PRO A 134 -8.86 14.63 -2.50
C PRO A 134 -10.08 13.76 -2.81
N GLY A 135 -11.10 14.27 -3.52
CA GLY A 135 -12.28 13.49 -3.90
C GLY A 135 -11.93 12.26 -4.74
N ALA A 136 -11.15 12.46 -5.80
CA ALA A 136 -10.62 11.36 -6.63
C ALA A 136 -9.79 10.33 -5.84
N SER A 137 -9.13 10.76 -4.76
CA SER A 137 -8.36 9.86 -3.87
C SER A 137 -9.28 9.06 -2.95
N ILE A 138 -10.33 9.67 -2.43
CA ILE A 138 -11.35 9.00 -1.63
C ILE A 138 -12.08 7.95 -2.48
N ASP A 139 -12.43 8.28 -3.72
CA ASP A 139 -13.05 7.34 -4.67
C ASP A 139 -12.14 6.15 -4.97
N TYR A 140 -10.84 6.40 -5.18
CA TYR A 140 -9.83 5.36 -5.35
C TYR A 140 -9.78 4.42 -4.14
N PHE A 141 -9.64 4.96 -2.92
CA PHE A 141 -9.55 4.11 -1.73
C PHE A 141 -10.86 3.39 -1.42
N THR A 142 -12.02 3.98 -1.76
CA THR A 142 -13.32 3.31 -1.66
C THR A 142 -13.36 2.09 -2.59
N GLN A 143 -12.90 2.23 -3.83
CA GLN A 143 -12.83 1.13 -4.78
C GLN A 143 -11.85 0.03 -4.31
N VAL A 144 -10.65 0.42 -3.89
CA VAL A 144 -9.64 -0.52 -3.39
C VAL A 144 -10.14 -1.26 -2.14
N ASN A 145 -10.81 -0.55 -1.22
CA ASN A 145 -11.39 -1.15 -0.02
C ASN A 145 -12.50 -2.16 -0.37
N LYS A 146 -13.33 -1.88 -1.38
CA LYS A 146 -14.33 -2.82 -1.88
C LYS A 146 -13.70 -4.11 -2.43
N LEU A 147 -12.59 -4.00 -3.17
CA LEU A 147 -11.87 -5.18 -3.67
C LEU A 147 -11.26 -5.98 -2.50
N MET A 148 -10.65 -5.29 -1.53
CA MET A 148 -10.10 -5.92 -0.34
C MET A 148 -11.18 -6.64 0.47
N ARG A 149 -12.33 -6.00 0.69
CA ARG A 149 -13.50 -6.62 1.33
C ARG A 149 -13.88 -7.93 0.67
N ALA A 150 -14.06 -7.92 -0.66
CA ALA A 150 -14.40 -9.12 -1.42
C ALA A 150 -13.35 -10.23 -1.27
N MET A 151 -12.06 -9.87 -1.15
CA MET A 151 -11.00 -10.83 -0.88
C MET A 151 -10.99 -11.32 0.57
N ILE A 152 -11.31 -10.50 1.56
CA ILE A 152 -11.36 -10.91 2.97
C ILE A 152 -12.57 -11.82 3.24
N GLU A 153 -13.73 -11.49 2.68
CA GLU A 153 -15.00 -12.18 2.90
C GLU A 153 -15.15 -13.48 2.09
N ALA A 154 -14.34 -13.71 1.06
CA ALA A 154 -14.38 -14.94 0.28
C ALA A 154 -13.88 -16.14 1.11
N ASP A 155 -14.42 -17.35 0.89
CA ASP A 155 -13.89 -18.56 1.53
C ASP A 155 -12.39 -18.77 1.21
N SER A 156 -12.01 -18.54 -0.04
CA SER A 156 -10.61 -18.59 -0.49
C SER A 156 -10.30 -17.46 -1.47
N VAL A 157 -9.15 -16.80 -1.31
CA VAL A 157 -8.65 -15.83 -2.29
C VAL A 157 -8.10 -16.55 -3.52
N SER A 158 -8.69 -16.26 -4.68
CA SER A 158 -8.23 -16.73 -5.98
C SER A 158 -7.17 -15.81 -6.59
N GLN A 159 -6.35 -16.34 -7.50
CA GLN A 159 -5.35 -15.52 -8.22
C GLN A 159 -6.02 -14.40 -9.02
N ALA A 160 -7.18 -14.66 -9.65
CA ALA A 160 -7.90 -13.64 -10.41
C ALA A 160 -8.33 -12.45 -9.54
N GLN A 161 -8.65 -12.67 -8.25
CA GLN A 161 -8.94 -11.59 -7.33
C GLN A 161 -7.69 -10.78 -6.97
N ILE A 162 -6.54 -11.44 -6.75
CA ILE A 162 -5.25 -10.78 -6.54
C ILE A 162 -4.85 -9.96 -7.77
N ASP A 163 -5.03 -10.51 -8.97
CA ASP A 163 -4.73 -9.82 -10.22
C ASP A 163 -5.63 -8.60 -10.41
N ALA A 164 -6.93 -8.73 -10.14
CA ALA A 164 -7.87 -7.61 -10.18
C ALA A 164 -7.50 -6.51 -9.16
N TYR A 165 -7.12 -6.91 -7.95
CA TYR A 165 -6.64 -6.00 -6.92
C TYR A 165 -5.38 -5.26 -7.38
N THR A 166 -4.36 -6.01 -7.84
CA THR A 166 -3.07 -5.47 -8.29
C THR A 166 -3.24 -4.57 -9.51
N ALA A 167 -4.14 -4.91 -10.44
CA ALA A 167 -4.46 -4.08 -11.59
C ALA A 167 -5.13 -2.76 -11.18
N ALA A 168 -5.98 -2.78 -10.16
CA ALA A 168 -6.64 -1.58 -9.64
C ALA A 168 -5.70 -0.70 -8.81
N THR A 169 -4.83 -1.30 -8.00
CA THR A 169 -3.93 -0.56 -7.11
C THR A 169 -2.66 -0.09 -7.79
N GLY A 170 -2.16 -0.86 -8.75
CA GLY A 170 -0.82 -0.72 -9.29
C GLY A 170 0.25 -1.08 -8.25
N SER A 171 1.37 -0.36 -8.29
CA SER A 171 2.48 -0.50 -7.33
C SER A 171 2.14 0.09 -5.95
N PRO A 172 2.82 -0.36 -4.88
CA PRO A 172 2.67 0.26 -3.56
C PRO A 172 2.92 1.78 -3.56
N ALA A 173 3.88 2.26 -4.36
CA ALA A 173 4.15 3.69 -4.50
C ALA A 173 2.97 4.46 -5.10
N GLN A 174 2.20 3.84 -6.01
CA GLN A 174 0.99 4.46 -6.55
C GLN A 174 -0.11 4.54 -5.50
N VAL A 175 -0.31 3.50 -4.69
CA VAL A 175 -1.26 3.53 -3.56
C VAL A 175 -0.92 4.65 -2.58
N ILE A 176 0.34 4.74 -2.16
CA ILE A 176 0.80 5.81 -1.25
C ILE A 176 0.71 7.19 -1.91
N GLY A 177 1.00 7.30 -3.21
CA GLY A 177 0.84 8.54 -3.97
C GLY A 177 -0.61 9.05 -3.95
N LYS A 178 -1.60 8.14 -3.99
CA LYS A 178 -3.02 8.49 -3.87
C LYS A 178 -3.41 9.00 -2.48
N GLN A 179 -2.56 8.84 -1.47
CA GLN A 179 -2.81 9.41 -0.14
C GLN A 179 -2.51 10.92 -0.07
N LEU A 180 -1.60 11.40 -0.93
CA LEU A 180 -1.08 12.77 -0.87
C LEU A 180 -2.16 13.86 -0.96
N PRO A 181 -3.16 13.79 -1.87
CA PRO A 181 -4.15 14.85 -2.00
C PRO A 181 -5.01 15.00 -0.73
N ILE A 182 -5.35 13.88 -0.08
CA ILE A 182 -6.09 13.86 1.18
C ILE A 182 -5.21 14.45 2.30
N ASN A 183 -3.96 14.01 2.43
CA ASN A 183 -3.07 14.51 3.48
C ASN A 183 -2.81 16.02 3.34
N ALA A 184 -2.63 16.51 2.12
CA ALA A 184 -2.42 17.93 1.85
C ALA A 184 -3.68 18.74 2.19
N ALA A 185 -4.87 18.27 1.80
CA ALA A 185 -6.14 18.91 2.15
C ALA A 185 -6.37 18.92 3.67
N LEU A 186 -6.11 17.80 4.37
CA LEU A 186 -6.18 17.73 5.83
C LEU A 186 -5.28 18.78 6.51
N SER A 187 -4.03 18.90 6.06
CA SER A 187 -3.07 19.87 6.59
C SER A 187 -3.52 21.31 6.35
N GLN A 188 -4.02 21.61 5.14
CA GLN A 188 -4.40 22.96 4.74
C GLN A 188 -5.70 23.43 5.40
N TYR A 189 -6.71 22.56 5.52
CA TYR A 189 -8.06 22.94 5.91
C TYR A 189 -8.42 22.53 7.35
N CYS A 190 -7.91 21.41 7.85
CA CYS A 190 -8.35 20.83 9.13
C CYS A 190 -7.40 21.04 10.32
N LYS A 191 -6.23 21.68 10.11
CA LYS A 191 -5.29 22.17 11.14
C LYS A 191 -5.18 21.29 12.41
N PHE A 192 -4.38 20.21 12.32
CA PHE A 192 -4.12 19.26 13.42
C PHE A 192 -2.85 19.55 14.23
#